data_AF-A0AAX2ADT1-F1
#
_entry.id   AF-A0AAX2ADT1-F1
#
_cell.length_a   1.000
_cell.length_b   1.000
_cell.length_c   1.000
_cell.angle_alpha   90.00
_cell.angle_beta   90.00
_cell.angle_gamma   90.00
#
_symmetry.space_group_name_H-M   'P 1'
#
loop_
_entity.id
_entity.type
_entity.pdbx_description
1 polymer ?
#
loop_
_entity_poly.entity_id
_entity_poly.type
_entity_poly.pdbx_seq_one_letter_code
_entity_poly.pdbx_strand_id
1 'polypeptide(L)'
;MLLSYNLFASSYPSLLFSGNCETCHKIGESISAPSINLIRKRYKEAFFDKQEFIKYMSQWVYNPNEQGSLMLDQVKKYGLMPNLSYDKKTLEEIASYIFETEF
;
A
#
# COMPACT_ATOMS: atom_id res chain seq x y z
N MET A 1 -37.50 20.73 -6.44
CA MET A 1 -36.96 19.61 -5.64
C MET A 1 -35.47 19.55 -5.93
N LEU A 2 -34.66 20.23 -5.12
CA LEU A 2 -33.20 20.24 -5.27
C LEU A 2 -32.68 18.95 -4.62
N LEU A 3 -32.21 18.01 -5.43
CA LEU A 3 -31.49 16.83 -4.97
C LEU A 3 -30.10 17.27 -4.52
N SER A 4 -29.89 17.38 -3.21
CA SER A 4 -28.58 17.51 -2.60
C SER A 4 -27.86 16.17 -2.77
N TYR A 5 -26.93 16.09 -3.72
CA TYR A 5 -25.98 14.99 -3.79
C TYR A 5 -24.94 15.21 -2.70
N ASN A 6 -24.94 14.34 -1.69
CA ASN A 6 -23.82 14.28 -0.74
C ASN A 6 -22.60 13.73 -1.50
N LEU A 7 -21.67 14.60 -1.87
CA LEU A 7 -20.33 14.15 -2.26
C LEU A 7 -19.64 13.65 -0.99
N PHE A 8 -19.48 12.33 -0.87
CA PHE A 8 -18.55 11.77 0.10
C PHE A 8 -17.14 12.07 -0.39
N ALA A 9 -16.47 13.04 0.24
CA ALA A 9 -15.06 13.31 -0.03
C ALA A 9 -14.23 12.11 0.41
N SER A 10 -13.32 11.65 -0.46
CA SER A 10 -12.32 10.65 -0.08
C SER A 10 -11.40 11.20 1.00
N SER A 11 -10.96 10.34 1.92
CA SER A 11 -9.99 10.74 2.93
C SER A 11 -8.65 11.08 2.30
N TYR A 12 -7.88 11.99 2.90
CA TYR A 12 -6.55 12.35 2.41
C TYR A 12 -5.62 11.14 2.25
N PRO A 13 -5.54 10.17 3.20
CA PRO A 13 -4.72 8.97 3.01
C PRO A 13 -5.19 8.07 1.86
N SER A 14 -6.50 7.99 1.60
CA SER A 14 -7.05 7.25 0.46
C SER A 14 -6.64 7.88 -0.87
N LEU A 15 -6.63 9.21 -0.96
CA LEU A 15 -6.14 9.92 -2.15
C LEU A 15 -4.65 9.70 -2.39
N LEU A 16 -3.84 9.73 -1.33
CA LEU A 16 -2.41 9.42 -1.41
C LEU A 16 -2.19 7.99 -1.93
N PHE A 17 -2.91 7.01 -1.40
CA PHE A 17 -2.82 5.64 -1.86
C PHE A 17 -3.26 5.50 -3.32
N SER A 18 -4.41 6.06 -3.69
CA SER A 18 -4.96 5.92 -5.04
C SER A 18 -4.09 6.57 -6.10
N GLY A 19 -3.55 7.75 -5.81
CA GLY A 19 -2.68 8.50 -6.73
C GLY A 19 -1.27 7.92 -6.88
N ASN A 20 -0.78 7.15 -5.90
CA ASN A 20 0.61 6.69 -5.88
C ASN A 20 0.78 5.17 -6.02
N CYS A 21 -0.21 4.36 -5.61
CA CYS A 21 -0.05 2.90 -5.49
C CYS A 21 -0.94 2.12 -6.46
N GLU A 22 -2.18 2.56 -6.68
CA GLU A 22 -3.18 1.80 -7.45
C GLU A 22 -2.87 1.65 -8.94
N THR A 23 -1.95 2.46 -9.48
CA THR A 23 -1.51 2.31 -10.88
C THR A 23 -0.93 0.92 -11.12
N CYS A 24 -0.15 0.40 -10.18
CA CYS A 24 0.47 -0.93 -10.26
C CYS A 24 -0.19 -1.95 -9.34
N HIS A 25 -0.53 -1.55 -8.11
CA HIS A 25 -1.09 -2.43 -7.11
C HIS A 25 -2.61 -2.30 -7.06
N LYS A 26 -3.31 -3.04 -7.93
CA LYS A 26 -4.77 -3.09 -7.86
C LYS A 26 -5.22 -3.71 -6.55
N ILE A 27 -6.39 -3.30 -6.08
CA ILE A 27 -6.92 -3.75 -4.79
C ILE A 27 -7.14 -5.27 -4.76
N GLY A 28 -7.91 -5.79 -5.73
CA GLY A 28 -8.34 -7.20 -5.76
C GLY A 28 -7.48 -8.11 -6.64
N GLU A 29 -6.80 -7.57 -7.65
CA GLU A 29 -6.17 -8.36 -8.72
C GLU A 29 -4.66 -8.12 -8.79
N SER A 30 -3.89 -9.17 -9.05
CA SER A 30 -2.44 -9.07 -9.19
C SER A 30 -2.05 -9.06 -10.67
N ILE A 31 -2.04 -7.88 -11.29
CA ILE A 31 -1.79 -7.71 -12.73
C ILE A 31 -0.30 -7.41 -12.99
N SER A 32 0.15 -6.19 -12.69
CA SER A 32 1.54 -5.76 -12.85
C SER A 32 2.37 -5.86 -11.57
N ALA A 33 1.71 -6.02 -10.43
CA ALA A 33 2.29 -6.17 -9.10
C ALA A 33 1.33 -6.98 -8.21
N PRO A 34 1.74 -7.47 -7.02
CA PRO A 34 0.81 -8.13 -6.11
C PRO A 34 -0.32 -7.19 -5.69
N SER A 35 -1.53 -7.72 -5.55
CA SER A 35 -2.69 -6.94 -5.14
C SER A 35 -2.55 -6.41 -3.72
N ILE A 36 -3.21 -5.29 -3.42
CA ILE A 36 -3.17 -4.71 -2.07
C ILE A 36 -3.83 -5.63 -1.05
N ASN A 37 -4.87 -6.38 -1.44
CA ASN A 37 -5.45 -7.41 -0.57
C ASN A 37 -4.43 -8.49 -0.18
N LEU A 38 -3.60 -8.93 -1.14
CA LEU A 38 -2.53 -9.89 -0.86
C LEU A 38 -1.42 -9.28 0.00
N ILE A 39 -0.96 -8.07 -0.33
CA ILE A 39 0.07 -7.36 0.45
C ILE A 39 -0.39 -7.17 1.90
N ARG A 40 -1.58 -6.59 2.10
CA ARG A 40 -2.16 -6.34 3.42
C ARG A 40 -2.24 -7.62 4.24
N LYS A 41 -2.74 -8.71 3.64
CA LYS A 41 -2.82 -10.02 4.29
C LYS A 41 -1.44 -10.47 4.78
N ARG A 42 -0.44 -10.52 3.90
CA ARG A 42 0.92 -10.99 4.21
C ARG A 42 1.61 -10.13 5.26
N TYR A 43 1.45 -8.81 5.19
CA TYR A 43 2.02 -7.90 6.18
C TYR A 43 1.33 -8.00 7.54
N LYS A 44 0.01 -8.22 7.59
CA LYS A 44 -0.71 -8.48 8.86
C LYS A 44 -0.37 -9.84 9.46
N GLU A 45 -0.01 -10.83 8.65
CA GLU A 45 0.52 -12.11 9.14
C GLU A 45 1.93 -11.97 9.74
N ALA A 46 2.75 -11.06 9.19
CA ALA A 46 4.10 -10.79 9.67
C ALA A 46 4.15 -9.86 10.90
N PHE A 47 3.22 -8.91 11.00
CA PHE A 47 3.18 -7.90 12.05
C PHE A 47 1.78 -7.83 12.68
N PHE A 48 1.70 -8.19 13.95
CA PHE A 48 0.48 -8.01 14.74
C PHE A 48 0.29 -6.55 15.16
N ASP A 49 1.38 -5.84 15.41
CA ASP A 49 1.36 -4.44 15.82
C ASP A 49 1.26 -3.49 14.62
N LYS A 50 0.39 -2.48 14.74
CA LYS A 50 0.15 -1.47 13.70
C LYS A 50 1.41 -0.65 13.42
N GLN A 51 2.19 -0.28 14.43
CA GLN A 51 3.39 0.53 14.25
C GLN A 51 4.49 -0.26 13.55
N GLU A 52 4.66 -1.55 13.87
CA GLU A 52 5.59 -2.43 13.16
C GLU A 52 5.21 -2.60 11.68
N PHE A 53 3.92 -2.81 11.39
CA PHE A 53 3.40 -2.86 10.03
C PHE A 53 3.75 -1.57 9.26
N ILE A 54 3.41 -0.41 9.83
CA ILE A 54 3.62 0.90 9.19
C ILE A 54 5.10 1.13 8.96
N LYS A 55 5.92 0.93 10.01
CA LYS A 55 7.37 1.14 9.96
C LYS A 55 8.01 0.26 8.89
N TYR A 56 7.69 -1.02 8.85
CA TYR A 56 8.32 -1.93 7.91
C TYR A 56 7.91 -1.60 6.47
N MET A 57 6.60 -1.43 6.22
CA MET A 57 6.10 -1.11 4.88
C MET A 57 6.67 0.21 4.36
N SER A 58 6.62 1.27 5.17
CA SER A 58 7.13 2.58 4.75
C SER A 58 8.64 2.55 4.52
N GLN A 59 9.41 1.85 5.37
CA GLN A 59 10.85 1.71 5.18
C GLN A 59 11.22 0.92 3.93
N TRP A 60 10.54 -0.20 3.66
CA TRP A 60 10.83 -1.00 2.48
C TRP A 60 10.42 -0.29 1.19
N VAL A 61 9.25 0.37 1.15
CA VAL A 61 8.83 1.14 -0.02
C VAL A 61 9.72 2.37 -0.27
N TYR A 62 10.26 2.99 0.79
CA TYR A 62 11.18 4.12 0.67
C TYR A 62 12.50 3.73 -0.01
N ASN A 63 12.99 2.51 0.22
CA ASN A 63 14.20 1.99 -0.42
C ASN A 63 14.07 0.50 -0.73
N PRO A 64 13.32 0.14 -1.80
CA PRO A 64 13.04 -1.24 -2.12
C PRO A 64 14.31 -2.03 -2.42
N ASN A 65 14.43 -3.19 -1.80
CA ASN A 65 15.50 -4.14 -2.07
C ASN A 65 14.97 -5.57 -1.89
N GLU A 66 15.65 -6.54 -2.53
CA GLU A 66 15.20 -7.93 -2.51
C GLU A 66 15.22 -8.50 -1.08
N GLN A 67 16.34 -8.33 -0.36
CA GLN A 67 16.59 -8.94 0.94
C GLN A 67 15.58 -8.48 2.01
N GLY A 68 15.10 -7.25 1.91
CA GLY A 68 14.10 -6.67 2.81
C GLY A 68 12.66 -6.98 2.43
N SER A 69 12.37 -7.71 1.35
CA SER A 69 10.99 -8.02 0.99
C SER A 69 10.43 -9.17 1.82
N LEU A 70 9.27 -8.97 2.45
CA LEU A 70 8.49 -10.07 3.05
C LEU A 70 7.87 -11.00 2.01
N MET A 71 7.92 -10.62 0.73
CA MET A 71 7.22 -11.26 -0.37
C MET A 71 8.20 -11.55 -1.51
N LEU A 72 9.31 -12.23 -1.20
CA LEU A 72 10.34 -12.63 -2.17
C LEU A 72 9.77 -13.39 -3.37
N ASP A 73 8.70 -14.17 -3.18
CA ASP A 73 7.96 -14.85 -4.24
C ASP A 73 7.34 -13.86 -5.24
N GLN A 74 6.84 -12.72 -4.74
CA GLN A 74 6.28 -11.66 -5.58
C GLN A 74 7.37 -10.85 -6.26
N VAL A 75 8.48 -10.58 -5.57
CA VAL A 75 9.67 -9.96 -6.19
C VAL A 75 10.20 -10.82 -7.34
N LYS A 76 10.28 -12.14 -7.15
CA LYS A 76 10.70 -13.08 -8.21
C LYS A 76 9.73 -13.09 -9.40
N LYS A 77 8.43 -12.89 -9.15
CA LYS A 77 7.39 -12.93 -10.19
C LYS A 77 7.28 -11.62 -10.99
N TYR A 78 7.31 -10.48 -10.30
CA TYR A 78 7.01 -9.16 -10.88
C TYR A 78 8.25 -8.27 -11.03
N GLY A 79 9.40 -8.70 -10.51
CA GLY A 79 10.58 -7.86 -10.36
C GLY A 79 10.55 -7.05 -9.07
N LEU A 80 11.69 -6.40 -8.78
CA LEU A 80 11.82 -5.49 -7.65
C LEU A 80 10.99 -4.22 -7.90
N MET A 81 10.26 -3.76 -6.88
CA MET A 81 9.54 -2.49 -6.93
C MET A 81 10.53 -1.36 -7.23
N PRO A 82 10.26 -0.49 -8.23
CA PRO A 82 11.14 0.64 -8.50
C PRO A 82 11.12 1.63 -7.33
N ASN A 83 12.25 2.29 -7.07
CA ASN A 83 12.29 3.40 -6.13
C ASN A 83 11.67 4.64 -6.80
N LEU A 84 10.53 5.09 -6.26
CA LEU A 84 9.75 6.22 -6.81
C LEU A 84 10.02 7.54 -6.08
N SER A 85 11.00 7.59 -5.17
CA SER A 85 11.44 8.79 -4.44
C SER A 85 10.34 9.49 -3.63
N TYR A 86 9.39 8.71 -3.10
CA TYR A 86 8.35 9.22 -2.21
C TYR A 86 8.93 9.71 -0.88
N ASP A 87 8.31 10.74 -0.28
CA ASP A 87 8.66 11.14 1.07
C ASP A 87 8.19 10.10 2.08
N LYS A 88 8.99 9.91 3.13
CA LYS A 88 8.76 8.85 4.10
C LYS A 88 7.45 9.05 4.88
N LYS A 89 7.03 10.29 5.11
CA LYS A 89 5.81 10.58 5.88
C LYS A 89 4.56 10.19 5.08
N THR A 90 4.51 10.50 3.79
CA THR A 90 3.44 10.02 2.90
C THR A 90 3.39 8.50 2.85
N LEU A 91 4.53 7.82 2.85
CA LEU A 91 4.56 6.35 2.92
C LEU A 91 4.01 5.80 4.24
N GLU A 92 4.26 6.47 5.37
CA GLU A 92 3.67 6.10 6.66
C GLU A 92 2.15 6.31 6.68
N GLU A 93 1.64 7.38 6.07
CA GLU A 93 0.21 7.65 5.94
C GLU A 93 -0.49 6.62 5.03
N ILE A 94 0.12 6.28 3.90
CA ILE A 94 -0.36 5.22 2.99
C ILE A 94 -0.35 3.86 3.70
N ALA A 95 0.73 3.53 4.42
CA ALA A 95 0.81 2.25 5.14
C ALA A 95 -0.24 2.16 6.26
N SER A 96 -0.50 3.25 7.00
CA SER A 96 -1.60 3.29 7.98
C SER A 96 -2.94 3.05 7.32
N TYR A 97 -3.19 3.69 6.17
CA TYR A 97 -4.42 3.50 5.41
C TYR A 97 -4.60 2.05 4.95
N ILE A 98 -3.55 1.40 4.43
CA ILE A 98 -3.62 -0.02 4.02
C ILE A 98 -3.88 -0.94 5.21
N PHE A 99 -3.32 -0.65 6.39
CA PHE A 99 -3.55 -1.44 7.59
C PHE A 99 -5.02 -1.38 8.03
N GLU A 100 -5.59 -0.18 8.12
CA GLU A 100 -6.92 0.10 8.68
C GLU A 100 -8.05 -0.25 7.72
N THR A 101 -7.82 -0.12 6.42
CA THR A 101 -8.86 -0.29 5.41
C THR A 101 -9.13 -1.77 5.15
N GLU A 102 -10.41 -2.15 5.13
CA GLU A 102 -10.88 -3.33 4.41
C GLU A 102 -11.34 -2.86 3.03
N PHE A 103 -10.78 -3.46 1.99
CA PHE A 103 -11.00 -3.05 0.61
C PHE A 103 -12.00 -3.95 -0.12
#